data_AF-A0A8T7GYS4-F1
#
_entry.id   AF-A0A8T7GYS4-F1
#
_cell.length_a   1.000
_cell.length_b   1.000
_cell.length_c   1.000
_cell.angle_alpha   90.00
_cell.angle_beta   90.00
_cell.angle_gamma   90.00
#
_symmetry.space_group_name_H-M   'P 1'
#
loop_
_entity.id
_entity.type
_entity.pdbx_description
1 polymer ?
#
loop_
_entity_poly.entity_id
_entity_poly.type
_entity_poly.pdbx_seq_one_letter_code
_entity_poly.pdbx_strand_id
1 'polypeptide(L)'
;MGRVQLLKLSCGRRNGFVVRVRSGPYSLRSVVEDQQVSVPEGAEYLEVEAFFNPPESCSYSFLIQSPTTPILYVEGRALETARIERGYETRSIRLSRGSFYRVKIELPHPVPGSRISLWVSYLDLIEPAVCRCYAPSSPYITLLSVPNGASVELVNIGVIARGSGRGGLAQVDVSHLKQPIRCRLVINGVEVAELVEAWGGDVYSIGLRSLEG
;
A
#
# COMPACT_ATOMS: atom_id res chain seq x y z
N MET A 1 22.65 -19.74 22.47
CA MET A 1 22.27 -18.85 21.34
C MET A 1 21.21 -17.89 21.82
N GLY A 2 21.51 -16.59 21.89
CA GLY A 2 20.52 -15.58 22.30
C GLY A 2 19.41 -15.47 21.26
N ARG A 3 18.15 -15.37 21.69
CA ARG A 3 17.04 -15.09 20.78
C ARG A 3 17.14 -13.63 20.34
N VAL A 4 17.29 -13.40 19.03
CA VAL A 4 17.16 -12.05 18.48
C VAL A 4 15.69 -11.64 18.56
N GLN A 5 15.42 -10.47 19.13
CA GLN A 5 14.08 -9.91 19.22
C GLN A 5 13.95 -8.81 18.18
N LEU A 6 12.96 -8.92 17.32
CA LEU A 6 12.61 -7.84 16.40
C LEU A 6 11.44 -7.05 16.97
N LEU A 7 11.59 -5.73 17.02
CA LEU A 7 10.53 -4.81 17.46
C LEU A 7 10.13 -3.91 16.28
N LYS A 8 8.85 -3.94 15.90
CA LYS A 8 8.28 -2.96 14.96
C LYS A 8 8.07 -1.64 15.72
N LEU A 9 8.86 -0.62 15.38
CA LEU A 9 8.83 0.68 16.05
C LEU A 9 7.81 1.63 15.44
N SER A 10 7.57 1.52 14.13
CA SER A 10 6.54 2.30 13.46
C SER A 10 5.92 1.54 12.29
N CYS A 11 4.67 1.92 11.98
CA CYS A 11 3.94 1.43 10.83
C CYS A 11 4.08 2.45 9.69
N GLY A 12 4.53 1.98 8.53
CA GLY A 12 4.63 2.75 7.29
C GLY A 12 3.30 2.95 6.57
N ARG A 13 2.20 2.42 7.12
CA ARG A 13 0.87 2.56 6.53
C ARG A 13 0.31 3.93 6.88
N ARG A 14 -0.18 4.61 5.85
CA ARG A 14 -1.06 5.77 6.02
C ARG A 14 -2.39 5.47 5.36
N ASN A 15 -3.47 5.84 6.03
CA ASN A 15 -4.78 5.85 5.40
C ASN A 15 -4.71 6.84 4.24
N GLY A 16 -4.99 6.38 3.03
CA GLY A 16 -4.84 7.23 1.88
C GLY A 16 -4.62 6.48 0.57
N PHE A 17 -4.44 7.29 -0.45
CA PHE A 17 -4.23 6.87 -1.82
C PHE A 17 -2.90 7.40 -2.33
N VAL A 18 -2.19 6.59 -3.10
CA VAL A 18 -1.14 7.06 -4.00
C VAL A 18 -1.84 7.63 -5.23
N VAL A 19 -1.64 8.92 -5.49
CA VAL A 19 -2.19 9.59 -6.67
C VAL A 19 -1.06 9.83 -7.65
N ARG A 20 -1.25 9.41 -8.90
CA ARG A 20 -0.37 9.68 -10.03
C ARG A 20 -1.11 10.51 -11.07
N VAL A 21 -0.53 11.62 -11.46
CA VAL A 21 -1.10 12.55 -12.45
C VAL A 21 -0.12 12.63 -13.61
N ARG A 22 -0.62 12.52 -14.84
CA ARG A 22 0.16 12.84 -16.05
C ARG A 22 -0.39 14.10 -16.71
N SER A 23 0.51 15.00 -17.08
CA SER A 23 0.21 16.22 -17.81
C SER A 23 1.35 16.47 -18.80
N GLY A 24 1.12 16.15 -20.08
CA GLY A 24 2.13 16.19 -21.12
C GLY A 24 3.36 15.31 -20.76
N PRO A 25 4.59 15.87 -20.78
CA PRO A 25 5.80 15.10 -20.44
C PRO A 25 6.00 14.90 -18.93
N TYR A 26 5.16 15.51 -18.08
CA TYR A 26 5.34 15.51 -16.64
C TYR A 26 4.45 14.46 -15.97
N SER A 27 5.03 13.78 -14.97
CA SER A 27 4.31 12.88 -14.06
C SER A 27 4.53 13.29 -12.62
N LEU A 28 3.45 13.52 -11.87
CA LEU A 28 3.48 13.81 -10.44
C LEU A 28 2.97 12.59 -9.67
N ARG A 29 3.60 12.32 -8.51
CA ARG A 29 3.18 11.29 -7.56
C ARG A 29 3.06 11.89 -6.17
N SER A 30 1.91 11.73 -5.53
CA SER A 30 1.67 12.16 -4.16
C SER A 30 0.91 11.10 -3.36
N VAL A 31 0.86 11.27 -2.03
CA VAL A 31 -0.04 10.51 -1.16
C VAL A 31 -1.12 11.47 -0.67
N VAL A 32 -2.38 11.07 -0.82
CA VAL A 32 -3.56 11.84 -0.38
C VAL A 32 -4.24 11.06 0.73
N GLU A 33 -4.32 11.67 1.91
CA GLU A 33 -4.94 11.08 3.12
C GLU A 33 -6.41 11.52 3.28
N ASP A 34 -6.94 12.19 2.26
CA ASP A 34 -8.33 12.65 2.19
C ASP A 34 -9.21 11.62 1.45
N GLN A 35 -10.50 11.63 1.76
CA GLN A 35 -11.52 10.89 1.03
C GLN A 35 -11.63 11.34 -0.43
N GLN A 36 -11.31 12.61 -0.71
CA GLN A 36 -11.43 13.21 -2.03
C GLN A 36 -10.07 13.44 -2.67
N VAL A 37 -9.93 13.04 -3.93
CA VAL A 37 -8.76 13.34 -4.76
C VAL A 37 -9.12 14.48 -5.70
N SER A 38 -8.43 15.61 -5.57
CA SER A 38 -8.57 16.73 -6.49
C SER A 38 -7.83 16.45 -7.79
N VAL A 39 -8.48 16.71 -8.93
CA VAL A 39 -7.85 16.62 -10.26
C VAL A 39 -7.09 17.92 -10.52
N PRO A 40 -5.74 17.88 -10.67
CA PRO A 40 -4.96 19.08 -10.96
C PRO A 40 -5.34 19.71 -12.31
N GLU A 41 -5.12 21.02 -12.42
CA GLU A 41 -5.20 21.71 -13.70
C GLU A 41 -4.26 21.09 -14.74
N GLY A 42 -4.75 20.95 -15.98
CA GLY A 42 -3.99 20.35 -17.08
C GLY A 42 -3.73 18.83 -16.97
N ALA A 43 -4.38 18.12 -16.04
CA ALA A 43 -4.28 16.67 -15.95
C ALA A 43 -4.89 16.00 -17.20
N GLU A 44 -4.09 15.23 -17.93
CA GLU A 44 -4.54 14.43 -19.08
C GLU A 44 -4.92 13.01 -18.67
N TYR A 45 -4.37 12.55 -17.55
CA TYR A 45 -4.63 11.23 -16.98
C TYR A 45 -4.44 11.27 -15.48
N LEU A 46 -5.34 10.61 -14.75
CA LEU A 46 -5.24 10.42 -13.31
C LEU A 46 -5.32 8.94 -12.97
N GLU A 47 -4.42 8.50 -12.10
CA GLU A 47 -4.47 7.19 -11.47
C GLU A 47 -4.48 7.36 -9.95
N VAL A 48 -5.38 6.63 -9.30
CA VAL A 48 -5.50 6.58 -7.84
C VAL A 48 -5.31 5.13 -7.43
N GLU A 49 -4.31 4.84 -6.61
CA GLU A 49 -3.97 3.49 -6.18
C GLU A 49 -3.91 3.40 -4.66
N ALA A 50 -4.48 2.34 -4.10
CA ALA A 50 -4.31 1.99 -2.70
C ALA A 50 -4.42 0.48 -2.50
N PHE A 51 -4.16 0.05 -1.28
CA PHE A 51 -4.44 -1.30 -0.82
C PHE A 51 -5.63 -1.30 0.12
N PHE A 52 -6.70 -1.94 -0.30
CA PHE A 52 -7.90 -2.09 0.49
C PHE A 52 -7.77 -3.31 1.41
N ASN A 53 -8.00 -3.12 2.71
CA ASN A 53 -8.13 -4.21 3.69
C ASN A 53 -9.60 -4.38 4.08
N PRO A 54 -10.28 -5.45 3.63
CA PRO A 54 -11.68 -5.67 3.94
C PRO A 54 -11.88 -5.88 5.45
N PRO A 55 -12.83 -5.18 6.08
CA PRO A 55 -13.16 -5.42 7.47
C PRO A 55 -13.82 -6.79 7.69
N GLU A 56 -14.52 -7.33 6.68
CA GLU A 56 -15.22 -8.60 6.75
C GLU A 56 -15.05 -9.44 5.47
N SER A 57 -15.32 -10.75 5.56
CA SER A 57 -15.25 -11.66 4.41
C SER A 57 -16.61 -11.74 3.70
N CYS A 58 -16.88 -10.84 2.75
CA CYS A 58 -18.17 -10.76 2.06
C CYS A 58 -18.05 -10.20 0.63
N SER A 59 -19.19 -9.88 0.02
CA SER A 59 -19.26 -9.21 -1.28
C SER A 59 -19.18 -7.69 -1.08
N TYR A 60 -18.37 -7.05 -1.90
CA TYR A 60 -18.09 -5.61 -1.88
C TYR A 60 -18.40 -4.99 -3.23
N SER A 61 -19.07 -3.85 -3.25
CA SER A 61 -19.17 -2.96 -4.41
C SER A 61 -18.41 -1.68 -4.13
N PHE A 62 -17.80 -1.07 -5.16
CA PHE A 62 -17.15 0.23 -5.04
C PHE A 62 -17.99 1.29 -5.73
N LEU A 63 -18.16 2.42 -5.05
CA LEU A 63 -18.93 3.56 -5.52
C LEU A 63 -17.95 4.71 -5.79
N ILE A 64 -17.95 5.19 -7.02
CA ILE A 64 -17.00 6.19 -7.50
C ILE A 64 -17.78 7.42 -7.94
N GLN A 65 -17.58 8.53 -7.23
CA GLN A 65 -18.09 9.82 -7.67
C GLN A 65 -17.04 10.46 -8.55
N SER A 66 -17.31 10.57 -9.85
CA SER A 66 -16.41 11.20 -10.82
C SER A 66 -17.25 11.82 -11.94
N PRO A 67 -16.83 12.96 -12.52
CA PRO A 67 -17.51 13.55 -13.67
C PRO A 67 -17.36 12.72 -14.95
N THR A 68 -16.36 11.84 -15.02
CA THR A 68 -16.04 11.02 -16.20
C THR A 68 -16.02 9.55 -15.81
N THR A 69 -16.13 8.65 -16.80
CA THR A 69 -16.19 7.21 -16.53
C THR A 69 -14.85 6.70 -15.99
N PRO A 70 -14.79 6.21 -14.74
CA PRO A 70 -13.61 5.60 -14.18
C PRO A 70 -13.46 4.15 -14.66
N ILE A 71 -12.22 3.66 -14.69
CA ILE A 71 -11.93 2.23 -14.78
C ILE A 71 -11.37 1.79 -13.44
N LEU A 72 -12.11 0.94 -12.73
CA LEU A 72 -11.66 0.38 -11.46
C LEU A 72 -11.04 -1.00 -11.68
N TYR A 73 -9.88 -1.23 -11.04
CA TYR A 73 -9.21 -2.51 -11.00
C TYR A 73 -9.07 -2.99 -9.57
N VAL A 74 -9.31 -4.28 -9.36
CA VAL A 74 -8.95 -4.99 -8.12
C VAL A 74 -8.01 -6.13 -8.48
N GLU A 75 -6.81 -6.16 -7.89
CA GLU A 75 -5.77 -7.14 -8.24
C GLU A 75 -5.44 -7.19 -9.75
N GLY A 76 -5.48 -6.01 -10.39
CA GLY A 76 -5.22 -5.87 -11.82
C GLY A 76 -6.36 -6.33 -12.74
N ARG A 77 -7.49 -6.81 -12.20
CA ARG A 77 -8.69 -7.13 -12.99
C ARG A 77 -9.62 -5.93 -13.02
N ALA A 78 -9.95 -5.47 -14.22
CA ALA A 78 -10.96 -4.42 -14.39
C ALA A 78 -12.32 -4.95 -13.94
N LEU A 79 -13.03 -4.17 -13.12
CA LEU A 79 -14.39 -4.45 -12.71
C LEU A 79 -15.37 -3.76 -13.65
N GLU A 80 -16.48 -4.43 -13.95
CA GLU A 80 -17.60 -3.84 -14.68
C GLU A 80 -18.19 -2.69 -13.85
N THR A 81 -18.26 -1.50 -14.45
CA THR A 81 -18.79 -0.28 -13.83
C THR A 81 -20.09 0.14 -14.51
N ALA A 82 -21.16 0.33 -13.73
CA ALA A 82 -22.43 0.88 -14.19
C ALA A 82 -22.57 2.34 -13.75
N ARG A 83 -23.19 3.18 -14.58
CA ARG A 83 -23.53 4.56 -14.20
C ARG A 83 -24.75 4.55 -13.30
N ILE A 84 -24.66 5.27 -12.19
CA ILE A 84 -25.74 5.50 -11.23
C ILE A 84 -26.01 7.01 -11.12
N GLU A 85 -27.09 7.40 -10.44
CA GLU A 85 -27.51 8.81 -10.33
C GLU A 85 -26.39 9.75 -9.84
N ARG A 86 -25.55 9.27 -8.92
CA ARG A 86 -24.49 10.06 -8.26
C ARG A 86 -23.06 9.66 -8.64
N GLY A 87 -22.87 8.94 -9.75
CA GLY A 87 -21.54 8.51 -10.20
C GLY A 87 -21.56 7.13 -10.85
N TYR A 88 -20.70 6.25 -10.35
CA TYR A 88 -20.51 4.90 -10.88
C TYR A 88 -20.48 3.87 -9.74
N GLU A 89 -21.02 2.69 -10.00
CA GLU A 89 -20.96 1.55 -9.09
C GLU A 89 -20.34 0.36 -9.81
N THR A 90 -19.47 -0.37 -9.14
CA THR A 90 -18.91 -1.61 -9.69
C THR A 90 -19.78 -2.80 -9.37
N ARG A 91 -19.75 -3.81 -10.25
CA ARG A 91 -20.23 -5.14 -9.90
C ARG A 91 -19.55 -5.64 -8.63
N SER A 92 -20.31 -6.33 -7.78
CA SER A 92 -19.79 -6.82 -6.51
C SER A 92 -18.69 -7.88 -6.71
N ILE A 93 -17.65 -7.79 -5.89
CA ILE A 93 -16.53 -8.73 -5.82
C ILE A 93 -16.44 -9.32 -4.42
N ARG A 94 -16.10 -10.61 -4.31
CA ARG A 94 -15.90 -11.26 -3.02
C ARG A 94 -14.48 -11.02 -2.52
N LEU A 95 -14.35 -10.43 -1.34
CA LEU A 95 -13.08 -10.15 -0.69
C LEU A 95 -13.03 -10.85 0.68
N SER A 96 -11.82 -11.11 1.17
CA SER A 96 -11.61 -11.81 2.43
C SER A 96 -10.95 -10.91 3.46
N ARG A 97 -11.49 -10.93 4.68
CA ARG A 97 -10.90 -10.28 5.85
C ARG A 97 -9.47 -10.77 6.07
N GLY A 98 -8.58 -9.86 6.45
CA GLY A 98 -7.16 -10.16 6.71
C GLY A 98 -6.28 -10.25 5.46
N SER A 99 -6.84 -10.00 4.28
CA SER A 99 -6.08 -9.85 3.02
C SER A 99 -5.98 -8.39 2.61
N PHE A 100 -4.97 -8.05 1.81
CA PHE A 100 -4.84 -6.73 1.19
C PHE A 100 -5.06 -6.89 -0.30
N TYR A 101 -5.92 -6.04 -0.87
CA TYR A 101 -6.24 -6.04 -2.28
C TYR A 101 -5.81 -4.72 -2.90
N ARG A 102 -4.99 -4.78 -3.95
CA ARG A 102 -4.62 -3.63 -4.75
C ARG A 102 -5.85 -3.10 -5.47
N VAL A 103 -6.26 -1.89 -5.13
CA VAL A 103 -7.34 -1.14 -5.79
C VAL A 103 -6.71 -0.02 -6.60
N LYS A 104 -7.04 0.05 -7.89
CA LYS A 104 -6.56 1.10 -8.79
C LYS A 104 -7.74 1.69 -9.55
N ILE A 105 -7.84 3.01 -9.59
CA ILE A 105 -8.79 3.75 -10.42
C ILE A 105 -7.99 4.47 -11.49
N GLU A 106 -8.39 4.34 -12.74
CA GLU A 106 -7.86 5.12 -13.85
C GLU A 106 -8.95 6.05 -14.38
N LEU A 107 -8.57 7.29 -14.65
CA LEU A 107 -9.39 8.26 -15.38
C LEU A 107 -8.59 8.69 -16.62
N PRO A 108 -8.91 8.11 -17.79
CA PRO A 108 -8.24 8.43 -19.05
C PRO A 108 -8.44 9.87 -19.51
N HIS A 109 -9.53 10.51 -19.09
CA HIS A 109 -9.89 11.88 -19.46
C HIS A 109 -10.47 12.58 -18.23
N PRO A 110 -9.66 12.88 -17.19
CA PRO A 110 -10.17 13.48 -15.97
C PRO A 110 -10.59 14.94 -16.25
N VAL A 111 -11.61 15.45 -15.55
CA VAL A 111 -12.01 16.86 -15.66
C VAL A 111 -11.14 17.69 -14.71
N PRO A 112 -10.31 18.63 -15.20
CA PRO A 112 -9.51 19.50 -14.34
C PRO A 112 -10.35 20.27 -13.32
N GLY A 113 -9.82 20.46 -12.10
CA GLY A 113 -10.50 21.15 -11.02
C GLY A 113 -11.64 20.36 -10.36
N SER A 114 -12.00 19.19 -10.89
CA SER A 114 -13.00 18.31 -10.30
C SER A 114 -12.43 17.51 -9.11
N ARG A 115 -13.32 16.83 -8.39
CA ARG A 115 -12.96 15.93 -7.29
C ARG A 115 -13.49 14.54 -7.53
N ILE A 116 -12.73 13.55 -7.09
CA ILE A 116 -13.10 12.14 -7.16
C ILE A 116 -13.19 11.61 -5.75
N SER A 117 -14.29 10.92 -5.45
CA SER A 117 -14.51 10.27 -4.15
C SER A 117 -14.68 8.77 -4.36
N LEU A 118 -14.03 7.98 -3.51
CA LEU A 118 -14.20 6.52 -3.47
C LEU A 118 -14.89 6.11 -2.17
N TRP A 119 -15.97 5.35 -2.32
CA TRP A 119 -16.68 4.69 -1.24
C TRP A 119 -16.73 3.19 -1.50
N VAL A 120 -16.96 2.44 -0.43
CA VAL A 120 -17.15 1.00 -0.48
C VAL A 120 -18.49 0.64 0.14
N SER A 121 -19.20 -0.29 -0.46
CA SER A 121 -20.45 -0.85 0.05
C SER A 121 -20.31 -2.35 0.32
N TYR A 122 -20.76 -2.79 1.49
CA TYR A 122 -20.78 -4.19 1.92
C TYR A 122 -21.76 -4.37 3.08
N LEU A 123 -22.46 -5.50 3.17
CA LEU A 123 -23.37 -5.81 4.29
C LEU A 123 -24.34 -4.65 4.62
N ASP A 124 -24.90 -4.01 3.59
CA ASP A 124 -25.79 -2.83 3.69
C ASP A 124 -25.15 -1.58 4.33
N LEU A 125 -23.83 -1.59 4.54
CA LEU A 125 -23.04 -0.44 4.97
C LEU A 125 -22.43 0.25 3.75
N ILE A 126 -22.24 1.57 3.85
CA ILE A 126 -21.48 2.38 2.91
C ILE A 126 -20.52 3.26 3.71
N GLU A 127 -19.22 3.16 3.44
CA GLU A 127 -18.19 3.95 4.12
C GLU A 127 -17.14 4.51 3.16
N PRO A 128 -16.45 5.61 3.52
CA PRO A 128 -15.33 6.12 2.74
C PRO A 128 -14.25 5.06 2.59
N ALA A 129 -13.81 4.77 1.36
CA ALA A 129 -12.79 3.74 1.15
C ALA A 129 -11.44 4.11 1.79
N VAL A 130 -11.15 5.41 1.95
CA VAL A 130 -9.93 5.92 2.61
C VAL A 130 -9.73 5.34 4.02
N CYS A 131 -10.81 5.01 4.73
CA CYS A 131 -10.76 4.40 6.06
C CYS A 131 -10.12 3.00 6.08
N ARG A 132 -10.04 2.35 4.91
CA ARG A 132 -9.56 0.98 4.71
C ARG A 132 -8.50 0.87 3.62
N CYS A 133 -8.12 2.00 3.02
CA CYS A 133 -7.16 2.08 1.94
C CYS A 133 -5.82 2.57 2.50
N TYR A 134 -4.76 1.83 2.21
CA TYR A 134 -3.43 2.12 2.72
C TYR A 134 -2.46 2.40 1.58
N ALA A 135 -1.61 3.41 1.79
CA ALA A 135 -0.48 3.73 0.93
C ALA A 135 0.84 3.54 1.70
N PRO A 136 1.94 3.10 1.03
CA PRO A 136 3.28 3.18 1.60
C PRO A 136 3.65 4.63 1.91
N SER A 137 4.14 4.90 3.12
CA SER A 137 4.70 6.22 3.47
C SER A 137 6.11 6.45 2.91
N SER A 138 6.81 5.37 2.51
CA SER A 138 8.16 5.41 1.95
C SER A 138 8.38 4.22 1.01
N PRO A 139 9.29 4.31 0.02
CA PRO A 139 9.73 3.15 -0.75
C PRO A 139 10.60 2.16 0.05
N TYR A 140 11.03 2.50 1.26
CA TYR A 140 12.00 1.70 2.03
C TYR A 140 11.40 1.12 3.31
N ILE A 141 11.76 -0.12 3.65
CA ILE A 141 11.73 -0.59 5.05
C ILE A 141 13.05 -0.16 5.69
N THR A 142 12.97 0.37 6.91
CA THR A 142 14.15 0.78 7.67
C THR A 142 14.38 -0.19 8.84
N LEU A 143 15.60 -0.72 8.92
CA LEU A 143 16.05 -1.53 10.04
C LEU A 143 17.08 -0.75 10.85
N LEU A 144 16.91 -0.73 12.17
CA LEU A 144 17.84 -0.14 13.13
C LEU A 144 18.64 -1.24 13.83
N SER A 145 19.79 -0.84 14.36
CA SER A 145 20.75 -1.73 15.04
C SER A 145 21.36 -2.80 14.12
N VAL A 146 21.52 -2.49 12.84
CA VAL A 146 22.17 -3.39 11.86
C VAL A 146 23.69 -3.21 11.90
N PRO A 147 24.49 -4.28 12.09
CA PRO A 147 25.94 -4.17 12.07
C PRO A 147 26.47 -3.59 10.75
N ASN A 148 27.52 -2.77 10.83
CA ASN A 148 28.13 -2.17 9.65
C ASN A 148 28.66 -3.26 8.70
N GLY A 149 28.35 -3.13 7.41
CA GLY A 149 28.74 -4.09 6.38
C GLY A 149 27.93 -5.38 6.38
N ALA A 150 26.97 -5.56 7.30
CA ALA A 150 26.10 -6.72 7.26
C ALA A 150 25.19 -6.70 6.02
N SER A 151 25.08 -7.84 5.35
CA SER A 151 24.08 -8.02 4.31
C SER A 151 22.71 -8.21 4.95
N VAL A 152 21.70 -7.55 4.37
CA VAL A 152 20.31 -7.65 4.80
C VAL A 152 19.48 -8.11 3.63
N GLU A 153 18.69 -9.15 3.82
CA GLU A 153 17.78 -9.67 2.81
C GLU A 153 16.38 -9.85 3.40
N LEU A 154 15.37 -9.47 2.62
CA LEU A 154 13.98 -9.85 2.86
C LEU A 154 13.66 -11.02 1.95
N VAL A 155 13.33 -12.16 2.55
CA VAL A 155 13.20 -13.44 1.84
C VAL A 155 11.80 -14.00 2.02
N ASN A 156 11.13 -14.32 0.92
CA ASN A 156 9.93 -15.16 0.92
C ASN A 156 10.25 -16.42 0.07
N ILE A 157 9.38 -16.84 -0.86
CA ILE A 157 9.63 -17.90 -1.84
C ILE A 157 10.96 -17.66 -2.60
N GLY A 158 11.45 -16.42 -2.65
CA GLY A 158 12.82 -16.04 -3.00
C GLY A 158 13.23 -14.71 -2.35
N VAL A 159 14.43 -14.21 -2.66
CA VAL A 159 14.87 -12.89 -2.18
C VAL A 159 14.01 -11.81 -2.84
N ILE A 160 13.30 -11.06 -2.02
CA ILE A 160 12.42 -9.96 -2.43
C ILE A 160 13.26 -8.69 -2.60
N ALA A 161 14.09 -8.38 -1.60
CA ALA A 161 14.82 -7.13 -1.56
C ALA A 161 16.11 -7.28 -0.74
N ARG A 162 17.07 -6.42 -1.03
CA ARG A 162 18.37 -6.40 -0.36
C ARG A 162 18.73 -5.01 0.15
N GLY A 163 19.51 -4.97 1.21
CA GLY A 163 20.13 -3.78 1.76
C GLY A 163 21.46 -4.11 2.43
N SER A 164 22.13 -3.10 2.93
CA SER A 164 23.39 -3.24 3.66
C SER A 164 23.40 -2.31 4.87
N GLY A 165 23.91 -2.82 6.00
CA GLY A 165 24.07 -2.03 7.21
C GLY A 165 25.14 -0.95 7.07
N ARG A 166 24.78 0.30 7.40
CA ARG A 166 25.69 1.45 7.46
C ARG A 166 25.27 2.38 8.59
N GLY A 167 26.19 2.63 9.53
CA GLY A 167 25.94 3.50 10.68
C GLY A 167 24.88 2.96 11.63
N GLY A 168 24.74 1.64 11.76
CA GLY A 168 23.69 1.03 12.58
C GLY A 168 22.31 0.94 11.91
N LEU A 169 22.18 1.30 10.63
CA LEU A 169 20.92 1.32 9.90
C LEU A 169 21.03 0.57 8.57
N ALA A 170 19.97 -0.10 8.15
CA ALA A 170 19.81 -0.57 6.78
C ALA A 170 18.47 -0.12 6.21
N GLN A 171 18.49 0.38 4.97
CA GLN A 171 17.29 0.61 4.18
C GLN A 171 17.19 -0.47 3.11
N VAL A 172 16.01 -1.08 3.02
CA VAL A 172 15.71 -2.10 2.04
C VAL A 172 14.64 -1.55 1.09
N ASP A 173 14.99 -1.42 -0.18
CA ASP A 173 14.08 -0.91 -1.21
C ASP A 173 12.99 -1.93 -1.51
N VAL A 174 11.76 -1.53 -1.23
CA VAL A 174 10.54 -2.30 -1.46
C VAL A 174 9.56 -1.54 -2.34
N SER A 175 10.04 -0.55 -3.11
CA SER A 175 9.23 0.25 -4.03
C SER A 175 8.53 -0.58 -5.11
N HIS A 176 9.09 -1.73 -5.46
CA HIS A 176 8.53 -2.70 -6.40
C HIS A 176 7.41 -3.55 -5.79
N LEU A 177 7.26 -3.56 -4.47
CA LEU A 177 6.21 -4.32 -3.81
C LEU A 177 4.85 -3.70 -4.08
N LYS A 178 3.96 -4.56 -4.54
CA LYS A 178 2.57 -4.25 -4.84
C LYS A 178 1.63 -4.76 -3.76
N GLN A 179 2.08 -4.96 -2.51
CA GLN A 179 1.26 -5.27 -1.33
C GLN A 179 2.16 -5.40 -0.10
N PRO A 180 1.62 -5.28 1.13
CA PRO A 180 2.33 -5.72 2.31
C PRO A 180 2.75 -7.18 2.18
N ILE A 181 3.95 -7.48 2.67
CA ILE A 181 4.55 -8.80 2.54
C ILE A 181 4.67 -9.49 3.88
N ARG A 182 4.49 -10.82 3.84
CA ARG A 182 5.02 -11.71 4.85
C ARG A 182 6.36 -12.22 4.33
N CYS A 183 7.43 -11.99 5.09
CA CYS A 183 8.78 -12.39 4.70
C CYS A 183 9.66 -12.67 5.90
N ARG A 184 10.79 -13.33 5.66
CA ARG A 184 11.82 -13.63 6.64
C ARG A 184 12.92 -12.58 6.48
N LEU A 185 13.37 -12.01 7.58
CA LEU A 185 14.51 -11.12 7.64
C LEU A 185 15.77 -11.97 7.84
N VAL A 186 16.69 -11.90 6.88
CA VAL A 186 17.97 -12.60 6.90
C VAL A 186 19.10 -11.57 6.99
N ILE A 187 20.01 -11.74 7.96
CA ILE A 187 21.19 -10.89 8.14
C ILE A 187 22.43 -11.76 8.09
N ASN A 188 23.36 -11.46 7.19
CA ASN A 188 24.56 -12.27 6.95
C ASN A 188 24.26 -13.77 6.74
N GLY A 189 23.17 -14.07 6.04
CA GLY A 189 22.73 -15.45 5.77
C GLY A 189 22.03 -16.16 6.94
N VAL A 190 21.88 -15.51 8.10
CA VAL A 190 21.14 -16.05 9.25
C VAL A 190 19.74 -15.47 9.30
N GLU A 191 18.73 -16.32 9.37
CA GLU A 191 17.35 -15.89 9.60
C GLU A 191 17.20 -15.33 11.02
N VAL A 192 16.75 -14.09 11.11
CA VAL A 192 16.70 -13.32 12.36
C VAL A 192 15.27 -13.23 12.90
N ALA A 193 14.29 -13.04 12.01
CA ALA A 193 12.89 -12.87 12.38
C ALA A 193 11.96 -13.09 11.19
N GLU A 194 10.69 -13.35 11.48
CA GLU A 194 9.60 -13.23 10.51
C GLU A 194 8.98 -11.83 10.60
N LEU A 195 8.86 -11.15 9.47
CA LEU A 195 8.09 -9.94 9.30
C LEU A 195 6.71 -10.30 8.76
N VAL A 196 5.67 -10.03 9.55
CA VAL A 196 4.30 -10.14 9.10
C VAL A 196 3.85 -8.77 8.62
N GLU A 197 3.24 -8.72 7.44
CA GLU A 197 2.53 -7.53 6.97
C GLU A 197 3.45 -6.29 6.77
N ALA A 198 4.72 -6.54 6.44
CA ALA A 198 5.76 -5.54 6.27
C ALA A 198 5.56 -4.68 5.02
N TRP A 199 5.86 -3.40 5.15
CA TRP A 199 5.56 -2.39 4.13
C TRP A 199 6.64 -1.31 4.08
N GLY A 200 6.87 -0.74 2.90
CA GLY A 200 7.60 0.52 2.76
C GLY A 200 7.08 1.62 3.70
N GLY A 201 8.00 2.18 4.48
CA GLY A 201 7.75 3.10 5.59
C GLY A 201 7.85 2.46 6.97
N ASP A 202 7.77 1.13 7.08
CA ASP A 202 7.93 0.45 8.36
C ASP A 202 9.37 0.64 8.90
N VAL A 203 9.47 0.82 10.21
CA VAL A 203 10.75 0.86 10.92
C VAL A 203 10.79 -0.27 11.94
N TYR A 204 11.82 -1.10 11.87
CA TYR A 204 12.07 -2.19 12.81
C TYR A 204 13.41 -1.96 13.53
N SER A 205 13.49 -2.37 14.79
CA SER A 205 14.74 -2.44 15.55
C SER A 205 15.08 -3.88 15.87
N ILE A 206 16.35 -4.22 15.69
CA ILE A 206 16.90 -5.54 15.97
C ILE A 206 17.56 -5.49 17.35
N GLY A 207 16.94 -6.11 18.34
CA GLY A 207 17.46 -6.23 19.70
C GLY A 207 18.12 -7.60 19.93
N LEU A 208 19.31 -7.61 20.54
CA LEU A 208 19.87 -8.82 21.15
C LEU A 208 19.28 -8.95 22.56
N ARG A 209 18.57 -10.03 22.88
CA ARG A 209 18.40 -10.39 24.29
C ARG A 209 19.70 -10.99 24.80
N SER A 210 20.32 -10.30 25.75
CA SER A 210 21.09 -10.97 26.80
C SER A 210 20.14 -11.91 27.53
N LEU A 211 20.44 -13.21 27.52
CA LEU A 211 19.91 -14.10 28.55
C LEU A 211 20.69 -13.74 29.82
N GLU A 212 20.24 -12.72 30.54
CA GLU A 212 20.63 -12.61 31.94
C GLU A 212 19.98 -13.81 32.65
N GLY A 213 20.86 -14.66 33.20
CA GLY A 213 20.51 -15.84 33.97
C GLY A 213 20.07 -15.51 35.38
#